data_AF-A0A7S4BGE5-F1
#
_entry.id   AF-A0A7S4BGE5-F1
#
_cell.length_a   1.000
_cell.length_b   1.000
_cell.length_c   1.000
_cell.angle_alpha   90.00
_cell.angle_beta   90.00
_cell.angle_gamma   90.00
#
_symmetry.space_group_name_H-M   'P 1'
#
loop_
_entity.id
_entity.type
_entity.pdbx_description
1 polymer ?
#
loop_
_entity_poly.entity_id
_entity_poly.type
_entity_poly.pdbx_seq_one_letter_code
_entity_poly.pdbx_strand_id
1 'polypeptide(L)'
;VLARVFAADDRCSADHTNFGVESVRSVLIRTVDLVNQIESEPHLKSTSRPWMVVFVAHGDVLQILQTHFAQIEPSAHRSLPHLETAKLRALSAVERPSA
;
A
#
# COMPACT_ATOMS: atom_id res chain seq x y z
N VAL A 1 -0.39 18.51 -15.25
CA VAL A 1 -1.57 18.03 -16.01
C VAL A 1 -1.70 16.51 -15.93
N LEU A 2 -0.65 15.74 -16.25
CA LEU A 2 -0.67 14.26 -16.20
C LEU A 2 -1.14 13.65 -14.87
N ALA A 3 -0.58 14.07 -13.72
CA ALA A 3 -0.97 13.53 -12.40
C ALA A 3 -2.47 13.74 -12.06
N ARG A 4 -3.11 14.77 -12.64
CA ARG A 4 -4.55 15.04 -12.43
C ARG A 4 -5.45 14.15 -13.27
N VAL A 5 -4.98 13.73 -14.46
CA VAL A 5 -5.74 12.85 -15.35
C VAL A 5 -5.80 11.45 -14.75
N PHE A 6 -4.65 10.91 -14.35
CA PHE A 6 -4.59 9.59 -13.69
C PHE A 6 -5.36 9.57 -12.37
N ALA A 7 -5.29 10.63 -11.56
CA ALA A 7 -6.05 10.70 -10.31
C ALA A 7 -7.58 10.64 -10.49
N ALA A 8 -8.11 11.13 -11.62
CA ALA A 8 -9.52 11.04 -11.92
C ALA A 8 -9.92 9.61 -12.32
N ASP A 9 -9.10 8.96 -13.15
CA ASP A 9 -9.35 7.60 -13.61
C ASP A 9 -9.17 6.56 -12.48
N ASP A 10 -8.11 6.71 -11.66
CA ASP A 10 -7.84 5.88 -10.47
C ASP A 10 -9.04 5.88 -9.52
N ARG A 11 -9.67 7.04 -9.34
CA ARG A 11 -10.83 7.21 -8.45
C ARG A 11 -12.06 6.49 -9.01
N CYS A 12 -12.21 6.45 -10.32
CA CYS A 12 -13.34 5.81 -10.98
C CYS A 12 -13.21 4.28 -11.00
N SER A 13 -12.00 3.75 -11.11
CA SER A 13 -11.74 2.31 -11.09
C SER A 13 -10.33 2.03 -10.61
N ALA A 14 -10.14 1.11 -9.66
CA ALA A 14 -8.80 0.66 -9.28
C ALA A 14 -8.14 -0.24 -10.34
N ASP A 15 -8.92 -0.70 -11.32
CA ASP A 15 -8.55 -1.72 -12.30
C ASP A 15 -8.24 -1.16 -13.68
N HIS A 16 -8.40 0.16 -13.86
CA HIS A 16 -8.12 0.79 -15.16
C HIS A 16 -6.64 0.69 -15.52
N THR A 17 -6.39 0.58 -16.81
CA THR A 17 -5.05 0.59 -17.42
C THR A 17 -4.99 1.64 -18.54
N ASN A 18 -5.82 2.68 -18.44
CA ASN A 18 -5.91 3.73 -19.44
C ASN A 18 -4.54 4.35 -19.67
N PHE A 19 -4.21 4.66 -20.93
CA PHE A 19 -2.90 5.18 -21.32
C PHE A 19 -1.72 4.21 -21.07
N GLY A 20 -1.99 2.91 -20.91
CA GLY A 20 -0.96 1.88 -20.77
C GLY A 20 -0.26 1.85 -19.41
N VAL A 21 -0.89 2.42 -18.37
CA VAL A 21 -0.37 2.41 -17.00
C VAL A 21 -0.72 1.11 -16.29
N GLU A 22 0.11 0.74 -15.31
CA GLU A 22 -0.23 -0.33 -14.35
C GLU A 22 -1.46 0.10 -13.53
N SER A 23 -2.41 -0.82 -13.32
CA SER A 23 -3.59 -0.51 -12.51
C SER A 23 -3.25 -0.38 -11.03
N VAL A 24 -4.00 0.45 -10.31
CA VAL A 24 -3.86 0.61 -8.86
C VAL A 24 -4.02 -0.73 -8.14
N ARG A 25 -4.93 -1.60 -8.59
CA ARG A 25 -5.12 -2.94 -8.02
C ARG A 25 -3.91 -3.84 -8.28
N SER A 26 -3.30 -3.80 -9.47
CA SER A 26 -2.06 -4.55 -9.75
C SER A 26 -0.94 -4.11 -8.81
N VAL A 27 -0.75 -2.80 -8.65
CA VAL A 27 0.24 -2.23 -7.72
C VAL A 27 -0.03 -2.73 -6.30
N LEU A 28 -1.30 -2.74 -5.87
CA LEU A 28 -1.65 -3.24 -4.55
C LEU A 28 -1.29 -4.71 -4.38
N ILE A 29 -1.74 -5.57 -5.30
CA ILE A 29 -1.53 -7.03 -5.24
C ILE A 29 -0.04 -7.33 -5.07
N ARG A 30 0.82 -6.79 -5.94
CA ARG A 30 2.27 -7.08 -5.85
C ARG A 30 2.90 -6.58 -4.56
N THR A 31 2.41 -5.49 -3.98
CA THR A 31 2.94 -4.96 -2.72
C THR A 31 2.46 -5.75 -1.51
N VAL A 32 1.22 -6.25 -1.53
CA VAL A 32 0.70 -7.17 -0.51
C VAL A 32 1.39 -8.51 -0.59
N ASP A 33 1.67 -9.02 -1.79
CA ASP A 33 2.43 -10.25 -1.98
C ASP A 33 3.84 -10.13 -1.39
N LEU A 34 4.50 -8.97 -1.55
CA LEU A 34 5.79 -8.70 -0.91
C LEU A 34 5.67 -8.73 0.62
N VAL A 35 4.64 -8.12 1.20
CA VAL A 35 4.39 -8.19 2.66
C VAL A 35 4.22 -9.63 3.12
N ASN A 36 3.38 -10.41 2.43
CA ASN A 36 3.14 -11.82 2.75
C ASN A 36 4.42 -12.66 2.64
N GLN A 37 5.26 -12.40 1.63
CA GLN A 37 6.56 -13.06 1.48
C GLN A 37 7.46 -12.77 2.67
N ILE A 38 7.60 -11.50 3.04
CA ILE A 38 8.38 -11.09 4.21
C ILE A 38 7.84 -11.73 5.48
N GLU A 39 6.52 -11.70 5.72
CA GLU A 39 5.91 -12.35 6.89
C GLU A 39 6.08 -13.86 6.90
N SER A 40 6.27 -14.49 5.74
CA SER A 40 6.50 -15.93 5.61
C SER A 40 7.95 -16.35 5.93
N GLU A 41 8.88 -15.40 5.97
CA GLU A 41 10.31 -15.65 6.15
C GLU A 41 10.62 -16.39 7.47
N PRO A 42 11.17 -17.63 7.40
CA PRO A 42 11.42 -18.44 8.60
C PRO A 42 12.36 -17.77 9.60
N HIS A 43 13.32 -17.00 9.10
CA HIS A 43 14.29 -16.29 9.93
C HIS A 43 13.65 -15.17 10.77
N LEU A 44 12.54 -14.58 10.30
CA LEU A 44 11.79 -13.59 11.09
C LEU A 44 10.91 -14.25 12.16
N LYS A 45 10.45 -15.48 11.92
CA LYS A 45 9.61 -16.24 12.87
C LYS A 45 10.42 -16.93 13.97
N SER A 46 11.66 -17.31 13.68
CA SER A 46 12.49 -18.13 14.57
C SER A 46 13.17 -17.35 15.71
N THR A 47 13.01 -16.03 15.79
CA THR A 47 13.73 -15.24 16.79
C THR A 47 12.86 -14.82 17.96
N SER A 48 13.46 -14.80 19.13
CA SER A 48 12.87 -14.27 20.36
C SER A 48 12.75 -12.74 20.42
N ARG A 49 13.19 -12.01 19.39
CA ARG A 49 13.15 -10.53 19.34
C ARG A 49 12.19 -10.05 18.25
N PRO A 50 11.48 -8.93 18.48
CA PRO A 50 10.64 -8.33 17.45
C PRO A 50 11.50 -7.77 16.32
N TRP A 51 11.00 -7.89 15.09
CA TRP A 51 11.59 -7.30 13.90
C TRP A 51 10.82 -6.06 13.46
N MET A 52 11.52 -5.13 12.84
CA MET A 52 10.91 -3.98 12.20
C MET A 52 11.31 -3.97 10.73
N VAL A 53 10.30 -3.96 9.85
CA VAL A 53 10.48 -3.86 8.41
C VAL A 53 10.17 -2.43 7.99
N VAL A 54 11.07 -1.82 7.23
CA VAL A 54 10.91 -0.46 6.70
C VAL A 54 10.83 -0.51 5.18
N PHE A 55 9.67 -0.12 4.64
CA PHE A 55 9.47 0.00 3.20
C PHE A 55 9.93 1.37 2.70
N VAL A 56 10.90 1.40 1.78
CA VAL A 56 11.40 2.61 1.13
C VAL A 56 11.04 2.55 -0.35
N ALA A 57 10.10 3.38 -0.79
CA ALA A 57 9.61 3.41 -2.16
C ALA A 57 8.98 4.78 -2.52
N HIS A 58 8.34 4.86 -3.69
CA HIS A 58 7.58 6.04 -4.12
C HIS A 58 6.29 6.22 -3.31
N GLY A 59 5.84 7.47 -3.20
CA GLY A 59 4.65 7.86 -2.43
C GLY A 59 3.38 7.12 -2.86
N ASP A 60 3.11 7.02 -4.16
CA ASP A 60 1.89 6.35 -4.67
C ASP A 60 1.86 4.86 -4.28
N VAL A 61 2.96 4.14 -4.46
CA VAL A 61 3.05 2.71 -4.10
C VAL A 61 2.80 2.51 -2.61
N LEU A 62 3.41 3.34 -1.76
CA LEU A 62 3.23 3.26 -0.30
C LEU A 62 1.83 3.71 0.15
N GLN A 63 1.22 4.71 -0.50
CA GLN A 63 -0.16 5.12 -0.23
C GLN A 63 -1.17 4.06 -0.68
N ILE A 64 -0.93 3.40 -1.82
CA ILE A 64 -1.76 2.29 -2.29
C ILE A 64 -1.67 1.13 -1.29
N LEU A 65 -0.46 0.75 -0.85
CA LEU A 65 -0.32 -0.30 0.16
C LEU A 65 -1.06 0.04 1.48
N GLN A 66 -1.08 1.31 1.89
CA GLN A 66 -1.84 1.72 3.08
C GLN A 66 -3.33 1.42 2.98
N THR A 67 -3.93 1.38 1.77
CA THR A 67 -5.37 1.07 1.64
C THR A 67 -5.69 -0.34 2.09
N HIS A 68 -4.76 -1.29 1.92
CA HIS A 68 -4.93 -2.66 2.39
C HIS A 68 -4.98 -2.73 3.92
N PHE A 69 -4.07 -2.05 4.61
CA PHE A 69 -4.09 -2.03 6.08
C PHE A 69 -5.25 -1.22 6.65
N ALA A 70 -5.69 -0.18 5.94
CA ALA A 70 -6.86 0.63 6.28
C ALA A 70 -8.19 -0.02 5.88
N GLN A 71 -8.17 -1.14 5.14
CA GLN A 71 -9.37 -1.84 4.62
C GLN A 71 -10.30 -0.92 3.82
N ILE A 72 -9.72 -0.07 2.97
CA ILE A 72 -10.47 0.80 2.04
C ILE A 72 -10.16 0.41 0.59
N GLU A 73 -11.04 0.80 -0.34
CA GLU A 73 -10.82 0.54 -1.75
C GLU A 73 -9.51 1.19 -2.25
N PRO A 74 -8.71 0.50 -3.09
CA PRO A 74 -7.42 1.01 -3.55
C PRO A 74 -7.56 2.28 -4.40
N SER A 75 -8.68 2.43 -5.11
CA SER A 75 -9.04 3.67 -5.83
C SER A 75 -9.11 4.90 -4.92
N ALA A 76 -9.30 4.70 -3.62
CA ALA A 76 -9.34 5.76 -2.61
C ALA A 76 -7.97 6.08 -1.99
N HIS A 77 -6.84 5.54 -2.49
CA HIS A 77 -5.50 5.79 -1.92
C HIS A 77 -5.11 7.27 -1.80
N ARG A 78 -5.62 8.12 -2.69
CA ARG A 78 -5.39 9.59 -2.66
C ARG A 78 -6.24 10.32 -1.62
N SER A 79 -7.22 9.65 -1.00
CA SER A 79 -7.97 10.19 0.14
C SER A 79 -7.19 10.09 1.45
N LEU A 80 -6.18 9.22 1.51
CA LEU A 80 -5.27 9.12 2.64
C LEU A 80 -4.33 10.33 2.70
N PRO A 81 -3.88 10.74 3.90
CA PRO A 81 -2.89 11.80 4.03
C PRO A 81 -1.65 11.50 3.19
N HIS A 82 -1.21 12.47 2.39
CA HIS A 82 -0.04 12.29 1.53
C HIS A 82 1.21 11.92 2.34
N LEU A 83 2.09 11.11 1.74
CA LEU A 83 3.39 10.78 2.32
C LEU A 83 4.41 11.85 1.93
N GLU A 84 4.90 12.61 2.91
CA GLU A 84 6.00 13.53 2.69
C GLU A 84 7.32 12.80 2.46
N THR A 85 8.20 13.39 1.66
CA THR A 85 9.52 12.83 1.35
C THR A 85 10.31 12.56 2.62
N ALA A 86 10.89 11.35 2.71
CA ALA A 86 11.75 10.90 3.80
C ALA A 86 11.11 10.95 5.21
N LYS A 87 9.78 10.98 5.31
CA LYS A 87 9.08 10.81 6.60
C LYS A 87 8.66 9.36 6.81
N LEU A 88 8.95 8.84 8.01
CA LEU A 88 8.47 7.53 8.45
C LEU A 88 7.00 7.61 8.86
N ARG A 89 6.24 6.58 8.48
CA ARG A 89 4.86 6.39 8.91
C ARG A 89 4.64 4.91 9.22
N ALA A 90 4.04 4.61 10.36
CA ALA A 90 3.67 3.25 10.72
C ALA A 90 2.55 2.75 9.79
N LEU A 91 2.67 1.51 9.34
CA LEU A 91 1.58 0.75 8.72
C LEU A 91 0.82 0.06 9.84
N SER A 92 -0.27 0.64 10.32
CA SER A 92 -1.13 0.03 11.33
C SER A 92 -2.36 -0.57 10.68
N ALA A 93 -2.60 -1.87 10.89
CA ALA A 93 -3.93 -2.43 10.70
C ALA A 93 -4.89 -1.77 11.70
N VAL A 94 -6.11 -1.45 11.27
CA VAL A 94 -7.17 -1.08 12.22
C VAL A 94 -7.32 -2.25 13.21
N GLU A 95 -7.19 -1.99 14.50
CA GLU A 95 -7.37 -3.00 15.54
C GLU A 95 -8.73 -3.68 15.34
N ARG A 96 -8.75 -5.00 15.11
CA ARG A 96 -10.01 -5.74 15.15
C ARG A 96 -10.48 -5.71 16.61
N PRO A 97 -11.73 -5.31 16.91
CA PRO A 97 -12.28 -5.57 18.23
C PRO A 97 -12.27 -7.09 18.46
N SER A 98 -11.69 -7.51 19.58
CA SER A 98 -11.70 -8.88 20.06
C SER A 98 -13.16 -9.36 20.13
N ALA A 99 -13.48 -10.43 19.39
CA ALA A 99 -14.74 -11.14 19.52
C ALA A 99 -14.79 -11.93 20.82
#